data_AF-A0A378IA89-F1
#
_entry.id   AF-A0A378IA89-F1
#
_cell.length_a   1.000
_cell.length_b   1.000
_cell.length_c   1.000
_cell.angle_alpha   90.00
_cell.angle_beta   90.00
_cell.angle_gamma   90.00
#
_symmetry.space_group_name_H-M   'P 1'
#
loop_
_entity.id
_entity.type
_entity.pdbx_description
1 polymer ?
#
loop_
_entity_poly.entity_id
_entity_poly.type
_entity_poly.pdbx_seq_one_letter_code
_entity_poly.pdbx_strand_id
1 'polypeptide(L)'
;MGAIDAVISWVDGYDPVYLHKLNSFCEEQGIQRHIAVEPTRINHCNEIHYCLLALERFAPWLRSIFIITNQQTPPAVSDLRNTRLGSKIQIIDQNELLQQFGSTAPVFNSISIEWLIWHIPGLSEQFIYLNDDFFIIRDVFPEDFFQNKQLILRGEWKVQADKKLSYQFKKQFSKCLGQTVPLPKTNPHRAWQEKSAQLAGWDKRFYLLPHAPFPLFKSSFTKQITTDSELFNANIRFPFRHPDQVSSIPLIVHHDLKQKRAVHDIKKQALMVNGESHSFSKIRTRLTQAQKNNNVAFVCMQSIDQAPAKVQAYMLNWLEQHIV
;
A
#
# COMPACT_ATOMS: atom_id res chain seq x y z
N MET A 1 -10.23 19.23 -14.76
CA MET A 1 -9.74 17.97 -14.16
C MET A 1 -10.94 17.21 -13.62
N GLY A 2 -10.93 15.86 -13.62
CA GLY A 2 -12.04 15.08 -13.09
C GLY A 2 -12.09 15.11 -11.57
N ALA A 3 -13.15 14.52 -10.99
CA ALA A 3 -13.16 14.23 -9.56
C ALA A 3 -12.02 13.26 -9.20
N ILE A 4 -11.40 13.47 -8.04
CA ILE A 4 -10.37 12.59 -7.50
C ILE A 4 -10.74 12.18 -6.08
N ASP A 5 -10.67 10.88 -5.81
CA ASP A 5 -10.94 10.33 -4.49
C ASP A 5 -9.68 9.78 -3.83
N ALA A 6 -9.73 9.58 -2.51
CA ALA A 6 -8.76 8.79 -1.78
C ALA A 6 -9.38 7.45 -1.37
N VAL A 7 -8.58 6.39 -1.38
CA VAL A 7 -8.94 5.07 -0.87
C VAL A 7 -7.90 4.66 0.16
N ILE A 8 -8.34 4.44 1.39
CA ILE A 8 -7.52 4.03 2.52
C ILE A 8 -7.85 2.58 2.87
N SER A 9 -6.86 1.69 2.95
CA SER A 9 -7.05 0.39 3.60
C SER A 9 -6.70 0.49 5.09
N TRP A 10 -7.57 -0.05 5.95
CA TRP A 10 -7.38 0.03 7.41
C TRP A 10 -8.02 -1.17 8.13
N VAL A 11 -7.41 -1.57 9.24
CA VAL A 11 -7.93 -2.61 10.14
C VAL A 11 -7.54 -2.29 11.58
N ASP A 12 -8.44 -2.55 12.53
CA ASP A 12 -8.16 -2.57 13.95
C ASP A 12 -7.93 -4.00 14.43
N GLY A 13 -6.68 -4.33 14.75
CA GLY A 13 -6.28 -5.62 15.30
C GLY A 13 -6.54 -5.78 16.79
N TYR A 14 -6.99 -4.74 17.49
CA TYR A 14 -7.42 -4.80 18.89
C TYR A 14 -8.93 -5.05 19.03
N ASP A 15 -9.69 -4.90 17.94
CA ASP A 15 -11.12 -5.21 17.91
C ASP A 15 -11.38 -6.69 18.27
N PRO A 16 -12.14 -6.97 19.35
CA PRO A 16 -12.41 -8.33 19.77
C PRO A 16 -13.19 -9.15 18.74
N VAL A 17 -14.05 -8.53 17.93
CA VAL A 17 -14.82 -9.24 16.88
C VAL A 17 -13.88 -9.69 15.77
N TYR A 18 -13.00 -8.81 15.31
CA TYR A 18 -11.98 -9.13 14.33
C TYR A 18 -11.02 -10.21 14.85
N LEU A 19 -10.55 -10.08 16.08
CA LEU A 19 -9.65 -11.05 16.72
C LEU A 19 -10.30 -12.41 16.87
N HIS A 20 -11.57 -12.48 17.26
CA HIS A 20 -12.31 -13.73 17.33
C HIS A 20 -12.41 -14.39 15.94
N LYS A 21 -12.83 -13.64 14.92
CA LYS A 21 -12.89 -14.11 13.53
C LYS A 21 -11.54 -14.64 13.04
N LEU A 22 -10.45 -13.93 13.31
CA LEU A 22 -9.09 -14.34 12.94
C LEU A 22 -8.66 -15.61 13.67
N ASN A 23 -8.83 -15.66 15.00
CA ASN A 23 -8.43 -16.80 15.80
C ASN A 23 -9.21 -18.07 15.42
N SER A 24 -10.54 -17.97 15.29
CA SER A 24 -11.38 -19.11 14.89
C SER A 24 -10.99 -19.64 13.51
N PHE A 25 -10.75 -18.75 12.54
CA PHE A 25 -10.27 -19.19 11.22
C PHE A 25 -8.90 -19.87 11.29
N CYS A 26 -7.97 -19.32 12.07
CA CYS A 26 -6.66 -19.95 12.29
C CYS A 26 -6.78 -21.35 12.92
N GLU A 27 -7.64 -21.51 13.94
CA GLU A 27 -7.90 -22.79 14.61
C GLU A 27 -8.50 -23.82 13.65
N GLU A 28 -9.51 -23.44 12.88
CA GLU A 28 -10.15 -24.30 11.88
C GLU A 28 -9.18 -24.79 10.80
N GLN A 29 -8.24 -23.92 10.39
CA GLN A 29 -7.23 -24.26 9.38
C GLN A 29 -5.97 -24.92 9.96
N GLY A 30 -5.87 -25.07 11.29
CA GLY A 30 -4.67 -25.60 11.95
C GLY A 30 -3.44 -24.69 11.79
N ILE A 31 -3.63 -23.38 11.60
CA ILE A 31 -2.55 -22.40 11.38
C ILE A 31 -2.29 -21.64 12.67
N GLN A 32 -1.01 -21.53 13.07
CA GLN A 32 -0.65 -20.67 14.19
C GLN A 32 -0.76 -19.19 13.77
N ARG A 33 -1.51 -18.39 14.55
CA ARG A 33 -1.78 -16.98 14.23
C ARG A 33 -0.53 -16.15 13.92
N HIS A 34 0.53 -16.32 14.71
CA HIS A 34 1.76 -15.53 14.53
C HIS A 34 2.50 -15.86 13.22
N ILE A 35 2.21 -17.01 12.60
CA ILE A 35 2.68 -17.37 11.25
C ILE A 35 1.75 -16.77 10.19
N ALA A 36 0.45 -16.73 10.47
CA ALA A 36 -0.56 -16.22 9.54
C ALA A 36 -0.49 -14.70 9.33
N VAL A 37 -0.33 -13.94 10.42
CA VAL A 37 -0.39 -12.48 10.41
C VAL A 37 0.67 -11.89 11.34
N GLU A 38 1.57 -11.07 10.77
CA GLU A 38 2.52 -10.27 11.55
C GLU A 38 1.78 -9.20 12.38
N PRO A 39 2.13 -8.97 13.66
CA PRO A 39 1.42 -8.01 14.52
C PRO A 39 1.27 -6.61 13.89
N THR A 40 2.31 -6.09 13.26
CA THR A 40 2.31 -4.77 12.59
C THR A 40 1.33 -4.64 11.41
N ARG A 41 0.70 -5.74 10.97
CA ARG A 41 -0.32 -5.72 9.90
C ARG A 41 -1.72 -5.45 10.43
N ILE A 42 -1.90 -5.56 11.74
CA ILE A 42 -3.20 -5.40 12.40
C ILE A 42 -3.15 -4.44 13.59
N ASN A 43 -1.99 -4.28 14.23
CA ASN A 43 -1.80 -3.29 15.28
C ASN A 43 -1.68 -1.89 14.70
N HIS A 44 -2.04 -0.89 15.50
CA HIS A 44 -1.93 0.52 15.15
C HIS A 44 -1.59 1.38 16.38
N CYS A 45 -1.01 2.55 16.14
CA CYS A 45 -0.76 3.64 17.07
C CYS A 45 -1.60 4.90 16.75
N ASN A 46 -2.80 4.70 16.17
CA ASN A 46 -3.74 5.76 15.77
C ASN A 46 -3.29 6.54 14.51
N GLU A 47 -2.52 5.89 13.62
CA GLU A 47 -2.02 6.45 12.36
C GLU A 47 -3.16 6.97 11.49
N ILE A 48 -4.30 6.27 11.45
CA ILE A 48 -5.48 6.67 10.68
C ILE A 48 -5.97 8.08 11.02
N HIS A 49 -5.86 8.50 12.28
CA HIS A 49 -6.21 9.86 12.71
C HIS A 49 -5.34 10.90 11.99
N TYR A 50 -4.02 10.74 12.06
CA TYR A 50 -3.07 11.65 11.41
C TYR A 50 -3.15 11.57 9.89
N CYS A 51 -3.43 10.39 9.32
CA CYS A 51 -3.62 10.22 7.89
C CYS A 51 -4.83 11.06 7.40
N LEU A 52 -5.97 10.98 8.09
CA LEU A 52 -7.16 11.76 7.75
C LEU A 52 -6.93 13.27 7.90
N LEU A 53 -6.30 13.73 8.99
CA LEU A 53 -5.98 15.15 9.17
C LEU A 53 -5.00 15.66 8.12
N ALA A 54 -4.01 14.85 7.72
CA ALA A 54 -3.09 15.19 6.64
C ALA A 54 -3.81 15.36 5.30
N LEU A 55 -4.78 14.51 4.97
CA LEU A 55 -5.60 14.66 3.77
C LEU A 55 -6.46 15.93 3.82
N GLU A 56 -7.06 16.25 4.96
CA GLU A 56 -7.85 17.48 5.13
C GLU A 56 -7.01 18.74 4.92
N ARG A 57 -5.81 18.76 5.50
CA ARG A 57 -4.92 19.92 5.46
C ARG A 57 -4.26 20.10 4.09
N PHE A 58 -3.66 19.03 3.56
CA PHE A 58 -2.74 19.12 2.43
C PHE A 58 -3.34 18.68 1.10
N ALA A 59 -4.48 17.99 1.11
CA ALA A 59 -5.21 17.57 -0.10
C ALA A 59 -6.73 17.88 -0.01
N PRO A 60 -7.15 19.11 0.36
CA PRO A 60 -8.56 19.44 0.59
C PRO A 60 -9.45 19.32 -0.66
N TRP A 61 -8.83 19.23 -1.84
CA TRP A 61 -9.46 19.07 -3.15
C TRP A 61 -9.99 17.66 -3.41
N LEU A 62 -9.65 16.66 -2.59
CA LEU A 62 -10.23 15.32 -2.67
C LEU A 62 -11.75 15.39 -2.53
N ARG A 63 -12.47 14.71 -3.42
CA ARG A 63 -13.93 14.69 -3.43
C ARG A 63 -14.48 13.80 -2.32
N SER A 64 -14.07 12.53 -2.30
CA SER A 64 -14.47 11.53 -1.31
C SER A 64 -13.27 10.76 -0.77
N ILE A 65 -13.39 10.27 0.46
CA ILE A 65 -12.39 9.42 1.11
C ILE A 65 -13.07 8.10 1.47
N PHE A 66 -12.73 7.05 0.74
CA PHE A 66 -13.22 5.70 1.00
C PHE A 66 -12.27 5.00 1.95
N ILE A 67 -12.76 4.49 3.07
CA ILE A 67 -11.97 3.69 4.00
C ILE A 67 -12.47 2.25 3.92
N ILE A 68 -11.66 1.36 3.37
CA ILE A 68 -11.96 -0.06 3.33
C ILE A 68 -11.58 -0.67 4.67
N THR A 69 -12.55 -1.31 5.33
CA THR A 69 -12.41 -1.92 6.65
C THR A 69 -12.92 -3.36 6.63
N ASN A 70 -12.76 -4.09 7.75
CA ASN A 70 -13.32 -5.43 7.94
C ASN A 70 -14.45 -5.40 8.97
N GLN A 71 -15.58 -4.79 8.61
CA GLN A 71 -16.73 -4.52 9.52
C GLN A 71 -16.37 -3.62 10.72
N GLN A 72 -15.55 -2.60 10.50
CA GLN A 72 -15.08 -1.71 11.56
C GLN A 72 -15.34 -0.25 11.20
N THR A 73 -15.36 0.62 12.19
CA THR A 73 -15.33 2.08 11.97
C THR A 73 -14.17 2.67 12.77
N PRO A 74 -13.17 3.29 12.12
CA PRO A 74 -12.07 3.91 12.84
C PRO A 74 -12.59 4.97 13.82
N PRO A 75 -12.12 5.02 15.08
CA PRO A 75 -12.58 6.00 16.06
C PRO A 75 -12.50 7.45 15.56
N ALA A 76 -11.42 7.79 14.85
CA ALA A 76 -11.23 9.11 14.24
C ALA A 76 -12.37 9.55 13.31
N VAL A 77 -13.05 8.62 12.63
CA VAL A 77 -14.20 8.94 11.78
C VAL A 77 -15.38 9.46 12.60
N SER A 78 -15.58 8.90 13.80
CA SER A 78 -16.64 9.33 14.72
C SER A 78 -16.39 10.74 15.26
N ASP A 79 -15.12 11.08 15.50
CA ASP A 79 -14.70 12.41 15.96
C ASP A 79 -14.86 13.46 14.84
N LEU A 80 -14.63 13.06 13.59
CA LEU A 80 -14.69 13.94 12.43
C LEU A 80 -16.10 14.10 11.84
N ARG A 81 -17.12 13.39 12.34
CA ARG A 81 -18.46 13.32 11.71
C ARG A 81 -19.12 14.67 11.39
N ASN A 82 -18.83 15.70 12.19
CA ASN A 82 -19.40 17.04 12.05
C ASN A 82 -18.47 18.03 11.32
N THR A 83 -17.35 17.57 10.78
CA THR A 83 -16.41 18.40 10.03
C THR A 83 -16.65 18.30 8.53
N ARG A 84 -16.06 19.23 7.77
CA ARG A 84 -16.05 19.16 6.31
C ARG A 84 -15.43 17.85 5.82
N LEU A 85 -14.33 17.40 6.43
CA LEU A 85 -13.71 16.12 6.10
C LEU A 85 -14.65 14.94 6.37
N GLY A 86 -15.29 14.89 7.54
CA GLY A 86 -16.20 13.81 7.91
C GLY A 86 -17.30 13.57 6.87
N SER A 87 -17.86 14.65 6.32
CA SER A 87 -18.88 14.58 5.26
C SER A 87 -18.41 13.92 3.96
N LYS A 88 -17.10 13.81 3.74
CA LYS A 88 -16.48 13.16 2.57
C LYS A 88 -16.12 11.69 2.82
N ILE A 89 -16.12 11.24 4.07
CA ILE A 89 -15.68 9.89 4.45
C ILE A 89 -16.81 8.89 4.19
N GLN A 90 -16.46 7.76 3.56
CA GLN A 90 -17.35 6.63 3.34
C GLN A 90 -16.65 5.35 3.79
N ILE A 91 -17.28 4.61 4.71
CA ILE A 91 -16.78 3.30 5.14
C ILE A 91 -17.26 2.25 4.14
N ILE A 92 -16.34 1.44 3.67
CA ILE A 92 -16.61 0.31 2.77
C ILE A 92 -16.21 -0.97 3.50
N ASP A 93 -17.15 -1.92 3.64
CA ASP A 93 -16.80 -3.24 4.17
C ASP A 93 -16.19 -4.10 3.05
N GLN A 94 -14.98 -4.58 3.29
CA GLN A 94 -14.31 -5.49 2.37
C GLN A 94 -15.09 -6.79 2.15
N ASN A 95 -15.87 -7.25 3.14
CA ASN A 95 -16.60 -8.51 3.00
C ASN A 95 -17.75 -8.36 1.98
N GLU A 96 -18.40 -7.21 1.92
CA GLU A 96 -19.40 -6.89 0.89
C GLU A 96 -18.76 -6.87 -0.51
N LEU A 97 -17.55 -6.34 -0.65
CA LEU A 97 -16.81 -6.36 -1.92
C LEU A 97 -16.44 -7.79 -2.32
N LEU A 98 -15.97 -8.61 -1.37
CA LEU A 98 -15.58 -10.01 -1.60
C LEU A 98 -16.78 -10.88 -2.01
N GLN A 99 -17.93 -10.70 -1.36
CA GLN A 99 -19.16 -11.47 -1.61
C GLN A 99 -19.70 -11.24 -3.02
N GLN A 100 -19.54 -10.04 -3.58
CA GLN A 100 -19.93 -9.73 -4.96
C GLN A 100 -19.19 -10.58 -6.01
N PHE A 101 -18.04 -11.16 -5.65
CA PHE A 101 -17.26 -12.08 -6.48
C PHE A 101 -17.30 -13.53 -5.98
N GLY A 102 -18.28 -13.88 -5.16
CA GLY A 102 -18.50 -15.24 -4.67
C GLY A 102 -17.41 -15.74 -3.72
N SER A 103 -16.62 -14.85 -3.12
CA SER A 103 -15.68 -15.24 -2.07
C SER A 103 -16.42 -15.38 -0.75
N THR A 104 -16.37 -16.58 -0.16
CA THR A 104 -17.02 -16.92 1.11
C THR A 104 -16.03 -17.01 2.27
N ALA A 105 -14.72 -17.08 1.98
CA ALA A 105 -13.69 -17.18 2.99
C ALA A 105 -13.30 -15.79 3.52
N PRO A 106 -12.99 -15.67 4.83
CA PRO A 106 -12.49 -14.41 5.37
C PRO A 106 -11.10 -14.09 4.82
N VAL A 107 -10.85 -12.80 4.60
CA VAL A 107 -9.58 -12.27 4.13
C VAL A 107 -9.01 -11.31 5.18
N PHE A 108 -7.73 -11.47 5.49
CA PHE A 108 -7.01 -10.74 6.54
C PHE A 108 -5.74 -10.05 5.98
N ASN A 109 -5.69 -9.82 4.66
CA ASN A 109 -4.51 -9.21 4.03
C ASN A 109 -4.88 -8.17 2.98
N SER A 110 -4.13 -7.07 2.98
CA SER A 110 -4.32 -5.94 2.06
C SER A 110 -4.17 -6.31 0.58
N ILE A 111 -3.33 -7.30 0.24
CA ILE A 111 -3.05 -7.65 -1.17
C ILE A 111 -4.32 -8.17 -1.85
N SER A 112 -5.09 -9.02 -1.19
CA SER A 112 -6.40 -9.46 -1.70
C SER A 112 -7.37 -8.28 -1.87
N ILE A 113 -7.36 -7.33 -0.93
CA ILE A 113 -8.25 -6.16 -0.95
C ILE A 113 -7.86 -5.15 -2.03
N GLU A 114 -6.57 -5.01 -2.33
CA GLU A 114 -6.06 -4.17 -3.42
C GLU A 114 -6.70 -4.53 -4.77
N TRP A 115 -7.06 -5.80 -4.99
CA TRP A 115 -7.72 -6.25 -6.22
C TRP A 115 -9.18 -5.80 -6.34
N LEU A 116 -9.81 -5.36 -5.25
CA LEU A 116 -11.23 -5.01 -5.18
C LEU A 116 -11.50 -3.50 -5.20
N ILE A 117 -10.47 -2.66 -5.03
CA ILE A 117 -10.60 -1.20 -4.89
C ILE A 117 -11.46 -0.58 -6.00
N TRP A 118 -11.24 -0.98 -7.25
CA TRP A 118 -11.96 -0.45 -8.42
C TRP A 118 -13.48 -0.65 -8.34
N HIS A 119 -13.93 -1.64 -7.56
CA HIS A 119 -15.33 -2.01 -7.42
C HIS A 119 -16.06 -1.22 -6.34
N ILE A 120 -15.37 -0.31 -5.62
CA ILE A 120 -16.00 0.58 -4.65
C ILE A 120 -17.13 1.38 -5.34
N PRO A 121 -18.37 1.31 -4.81
CA PRO A 121 -19.49 2.07 -5.33
C PRO A 121 -19.20 3.58 -5.32
N GLY A 122 -19.45 4.26 -6.44
CA GLY A 122 -19.23 5.70 -6.54
C GLY A 122 -17.76 6.15 -6.63
N LEU A 123 -16.78 5.23 -6.68
CA LEU A 123 -15.38 5.56 -6.92
C LEU A 123 -15.18 6.18 -8.31
N SER A 124 -14.52 7.33 -8.35
CA SER A 124 -14.19 8.05 -9.57
C SER A 124 -13.11 7.36 -10.40
N GLU A 125 -12.95 7.81 -11.65
CA GLU A 125 -11.94 7.25 -12.55
C GLU A 125 -10.51 7.51 -12.06
N GLN A 126 -10.27 8.63 -11.37
CA GLN A 126 -8.96 9.00 -10.82
C GLN A 126 -9.01 8.88 -9.30
N PHE A 127 -8.15 8.08 -8.71
CA PHE A 127 -8.12 7.97 -7.26
C PHE A 127 -6.69 7.74 -6.75
N ILE A 128 -6.48 8.04 -5.48
CA ILE A 128 -5.22 7.83 -4.79
C ILE A 128 -5.41 6.71 -3.78
N TYR A 129 -4.67 5.63 -3.92
CA TYR A 129 -4.63 4.57 -2.92
C TYR A 129 -3.50 4.79 -1.93
N LEU A 130 -3.80 4.61 -0.65
CA LEU A 130 -2.84 4.65 0.45
C LEU A 130 -3.31 3.73 1.59
N ASN A 131 -2.41 3.37 2.48
CA ASN A 131 -2.75 2.84 3.81
C ASN A 131 -2.76 3.99 4.85
N ASP A 132 -3.07 3.66 6.09
CA ASP A 132 -3.06 4.60 7.21
C ASP A 132 -1.64 5.03 7.67
N ASP A 133 -0.61 4.26 7.34
CA ASP A 133 0.80 4.58 7.63
C ASP A 133 1.43 5.64 6.70
N PHE A 134 0.64 6.26 5.80
CA PHE A 134 1.07 7.33 4.90
C PHE A 134 0.56 8.70 5.31
N PHE A 135 1.47 9.67 5.32
CA PHE A 135 1.20 11.04 5.72
C PHE A 135 1.65 12.00 4.63
N ILE A 136 0.75 12.91 4.25
CA ILE A 136 1.10 14.09 3.46
C ILE A 136 1.56 15.15 4.45
N ILE A 137 2.72 15.77 4.20
CA ILE A 137 3.34 16.75 5.12
C ILE A 137 3.58 18.12 4.47
N ARG A 138 3.07 18.31 3.25
CA ARG A 138 3.17 19.53 2.43
C ARG A 138 1.96 19.63 1.52
N ASP A 139 1.61 20.85 1.14
CA ASP A 139 0.55 21.06 0.14
C ASP A 139 0.87 20.30 -1.14
N VAL A 140 -0.13 19.56 -1.61
CA VAL A 140 -0.14 18.85 -2.88
C VAL A 140 -1.34 19.27 -3.68
N PHE A 141 -1.21 19.19 -4.99
CA PHE A 141 -2.27 19.55 -5.93
C PHE A 141 -2.64 18.33 -6.78
N PRO A 142 -3.84 18.31 -7.40
CA PRO A 142 -4.23 17.25 -8.32
C PRO A 142 -3.14 16.91 -9.36
N GLU A 143 -2.41 17.92 -9.84
CA GLU A 143 -1.35 17.82 -10.84
C GLU A 143 -0.11 17.08 -10.33
N ASP A 144 0.10 17.01 -9.01
CA ASP A 144 1.14 16.18 -8.41
C ASP A 144 0.82 14.67 -8.56
N PHE A 145 -0.42 14.31 -8.89
CA PHE A 145 -0.87 12.92 -9.02
C PHE A 145 -1.27 12.56 -10.46
N PHE A 146 -1.88 13.50 -11.17
CA PHE A 146 -2.40 13.30 -12.51
C PHE A 146 -2.09 14.48 -13.42
N GLN A 147 -1.43 14.23 -14.55
CA GLN A 147 -1.14 15.27 -15.53
C GLN A 147 -1.40 14.74 -16.94
N ASN A 148 -2.11 15.48 -17.80
CA ASN A 148 -2.35 15.09 -19.19
C ASN A 148 -2.90 13.66 -19.38
N LYS A 149 -3.81 13.22 -18.49
CA LYS A 149 -4.33 11.83 -18.42
C LYS A 149 -3.26 10.77 -18.16
N GLN A 150 -2.17 11.15 -17.50
CA GLN A 150 -1.11 10.25 -17.06
C GLN A 150 -0.99 10.27 -15.53
N LEU A 151 -0.60 9.14 -14.97
CA LEU A 151 -0.20 9.01 -13.57
C LEU A 151 1.17 9.64 -13.35
N ILE A 152 1.32 10.39 -12.26
CA ILE A 152 2.60 10.91 -11.81
C ILE A 152 3.21 9.97 -10.77
N LEU A 153 4.26 9.26 -11.15
CA LEU A 153 4.90 8.22 -10.34
C LEU A 153 6.25 8.68 -9.75
N ARG A 154 6.56 8.14 -8.56
CA ARG A 154 7.70 8.58 -7.71
C ARG A 154 8.71 7.47 -7.40
N GLY A 155 8.61 6.35 -8.12
CA GLY A 155 9.52 5.22 -7.98
C GLY A 155 10.77 5.34 -8.83
N GLU A 156 11.48 4.24 -8.95
CA GLU A 156 12.73 4.18 -9.69
C GLU A 156 12.86 2.90 -10.51
N TRP A 157 13.45 3.00 -11.70
CA TRP A 157 13.75 1.82 -12.50
C TRP A 157 14.87 1.01 -11.87
N LYS A 158 14.60 -0.26 -11.59
CA LYS A 158 15.58 -1.24 -11.11
C LYS A 158 15.69 -2.42 -12.06
N VAL A 159 16.83 -3.10 -12.02
CA VAL A 159 17.03 -4.37 -12.72
C VAL A 159 16.40 -5.48 -11.90
N GLN A 160 15.66 -6.37 -12.56
CA GLN A 160 15.11 -7.61 -11.99
C GLN A 160 16.24 -8.42 -11.34
N ALA A 161 16.02 -8.98 -10.15
CA ALA A 161 17.10 -9.62 -9.39
C ALA A 161 17.75 -10.80 -10.14
N ASP A 162 16.95 -11.56 -10.89
CA ASP A 162 17.42 -12.67 -11.70
C ASP A 162 18.19 -12.21 -12.95
N LYS A 163 18.07 -10.96 -13.37
CA LYS A 163 18.81 -10.39 -14.51
C LYS A 163 20.07 -9.62 -14.12
N LYS A 164 20.35 -9.47 -12.82
CA LYS A 164 21.59 -8.83 -12.36
C LYS A 164 22.80 -9.61 -12.85
N LEU A 165 23.81 -8.90 -13.38
CA LEU A 165 25.05 -9.51 -13.89
C LEU A 165 25.71 -10.43 -12.86
N SER A 166 25.82 -9.99 -11.61
CA SER A 166 26.40 -10.81 -10.53
C SER A 166 25.67 -12.13 -10.32
N TYR A 167 24.33 -12.13 -10.41
CA TYR A 167 23.54 -13.35 -10.32
C TYR A 167 23.71 -14.23 -11.56
N GLN A 168 23.74 -13.64 -12.75
CA GLN A 168 23.95 -14.38 -14.01
C GLN A 168 25.33 -15.05 -14.05
N PHE A 169 26.40 -14.37 -13.60
CA PHE A 169 27.73 -14.96 -13.47
C PHE A 169 27.75 -16.12 -12.47
N LYS A 170 27.15 -15.93 -11.28
CA LYS A 170 27.03 -17.01 -10.30
C LYS A 170 26.24 -18.20 -10.87
N LYS A 171 25.16 -17.92 -11.59
CA LYS A 171 24.32 -18.93 -12.23
C LYS A 171 25.12 -19.74 -13.26
N GLN A 172 25.89 -19.07 -14.10
CA GLN A 172 26.73 -19.72 -15.10
C GLN A 172 27.84 -20.55 -14.46
N PHE A 173 28.52 -20.02 -13.44
CA PHE A 173 29.58 -20.73 -12.73
C PHE A 173 29.07 -22.00 -12.03
N SER A 174 27.95 -21.89 -11.29
CA SER A 174 27.32 -23.05 -10.65
C SER A 174 26.81 -24.07 -11.66
N LYS A 175 26.29 -23.63 -12.82
CA LYS A 175 25.91 -24.55 -13.91
C LYS A 175 27.12 -25.33 -14.43
N CYS A 176 28.28 -24.69 -14.57
CA CYS A 176 29.53 -25.38 -14.94
C CYS A 176 29.98 -26.40 -13.88
N LEU A 177 29.63 -26.18 -12.60
CA LEU A 177 29.92 -27.11 -11.50
C LEU A 177 28.83 -28.18 -11.29
N GLY A 178 27.80 -28.25 -12.15
CA GLY A 178 26.67 -29.17 -11.98
C GLY A 178 25.81 -28.87 -10.75
N GLN A 179 25.90 -27.66 -10.19
CA GLN A 179 25.19 -27.26 -8.99
C GLN A 179 23.87 -26.55 -9.32
N THR A 180 22.87 -26.77 -8.48
CA THR A 180 21.61 -26.01 -8.52
C THR A 180 21.83 -24.59 -8.00
N VAL A 181 21.21 -23.62 -8.68
CA VAL A 181 21.33 -22.20 -8.32
C VAL A 181 20.02 -21.78 -7.67
N PRO A 182 20.03 -21.36 -6.40
CA PRO A 182 18.81 -20.86 -5.77
C PRO A 182 18.33 -19.58 -6.46
N LEU A 183 17.04 -19.30 -6.35
CA LEU A 183 16.47 -18.02 -6.77
C LEU A 183 17.17 -16.85 -6.05
N PRO A 184 17.27 -15.68 -6.68
CA PRO A 184 17.84 -14.51 -6.02
C PRO A 184 17.08 -14.20 -4.73
N LYS A 185 17.80 -14.07 -3.61
CA LYS A 185 17.18 -13.63 -2.35
C LYS A 185 16.95 -12.12 -2.41
N THR A 186 15.68 -11.72 -2.37
CA THR A 186 15.24 -10.33 -2.24
C THR A 186 14.32 -10.20 -1.03
N ASN A 187 14.07 -8.97 -0.55
CA ASN A 187 13.04 -8.79 0.47
C ASN A 187 11.65 -9.08 -0.14
N PRO A 188 10.66 -9.52 0.66
CA PRO A 188 9.35 -9.91 0.15
C PRO A 188 8.66 -8.80 -0.66
N HIS A 189 8.74 -7.56 -0.19
CA HIS A 189 8.17 -6.40 -0.87
C HIS A 189 8.72 -6.22 -2.29
N ARG A 190 10.05 -6.34 -2.48
CA ARG A 190 10.66 -6.29 -3.81
C ARG A 190 10.24 -7.49 -4.66
N ALA A 191 10.22 -8.69 -4.09
CA ALA A 191 9.86 -9.90 -4.81
C ALA A 191 8.45 -9.80 -5.42
N TRP A 192 7.46 -9.28 -4.67
CA TRP A 192 6.11 -9.06 -5.19
C TRP A 192 6.07 -8.03 -6.33
N GLN A 193 6.83 -6.95 -6.24
CA GLN A 193 6.89 -5.95 -7.31
C GLN A 193 7.59 -6.49 -8.57
N GLU A 194 8.67 -7.26 -8.40
CA GLU A 194 9.38 -7.93 -9.49
C GLU A 194 8.47 -8.91 -10.24
N LYS A 195 7.71 -9.73 -9.50
CA LYS A 195 6.73 -10.67 -10.05
C LYS A 195 5.61 -9.96 -10.81
N SER A 196 5.06 -8.89 -10.23
CA SER A 196 4.01 -8.09 -10.87
C SER A 196 4.49 -7.45 -12.17
N ALA A 197 5.74 -6.98 -12.20
CA ALA A 197 6.35 -6.43 -13.41
C ALA A 197 6.55 -7.49 -14.50
N GLN A 198 6.99 -8.71 -14.13
CA GLN A 198 7.12 -9.83 -15.08
C GLN A 198 5.77 -10.18 -15.71
N LEU A 199 4.69 -10.24 -14.92
CA LEU A 199 3.33 -10.48 -15.43
C LEU A 199 2.86 -9.36 -16.38
N ALA A 200 3.28 -8.12 -16.17
CA ALA A 200 3.07 -7.02 -17.12
C ALA A 200 3.97 -7.07 -18.37
N GLY A 201 4.85 -8.08 -18.47
CA GLY A 201 5.79 -8.29 -19.58
C GLY A 201 7.08 -7.47 -19.47
N TRP A 202 7.55 -7.21 -18.24
CA TRP A 202 8.81 -6.51 -17.96
C TRP A 202 9.88 -7.47 -17.39
N ASP A 203 10.57 -8.17 -18.29
CA ASP A 203 11.51 -9.25 -17.91
C ASP A 203 12.90 -8.77 -17.47
N LYS A 204 13.30 -7.55 -17.86
CA LYS A 204 14.67 -7.03 -17.60
C LYS A 204 14.74 -6.06 -16.44
N ARG A 205 13.76 -5.18 -16.35
CA ARG A 205 13.69 -4.10 -15.36
C ARG A 205 12.29 -4.07 -14.79
N PHE A 206 12.14 -3.50 -13.62
CA PHE A 206 10.85 -3.16 -13.03
C PHE A 206 10.94 -1.77 -12.44
N TYR A 207 9.80 -1.10 -12.35
CA TYR A 207 9.65 0.17 -11.68
C TYR A 207 9.35 -0.09 -10.21
N LEU A 208 10.34 0.16 -9.34
CA LEU A 208 10.21 0.00 -7.91
C LEU A 208 9.36 1.13 -7.36
N LEU A 209 8.12 0.81 -6.99
CA LEU A 209 7.22 1.67 -6.26
C LEU A 209 7.77 1.89 -4.85
N PRO A 210 7.89 3.16 -4.41
CA PRO A 210 8.25 3.47 -3.04
C PRO A 210 7.03 3.28 -2.14
N HIS A 211 7.24 3.32 -0.83
CA HIS A 211 6.15 3.52 0.12
C HIS A 211 5.66 4.98 -0.01
N ALA A 212 4.62 5.19 -0.81
CA ALA A 212 3.97 6.48 -1.04
C ALA A 212 2.49 6.30 -1.42
N PRO A 213 1.66 7.36 -1.37
CA PRO A 213 0.34 7.34 -1.98
C PRO A 213 0.43 7.10 -3.50
N PHE A 214 -0.43 6.23 -4.02
CA PHE A 214 -0.39 5.78 -5.41
C PHE A 214 -1.56 6.36 -6.21
N PRO A 215 -1.32 7.25 -7.20
CA PRO A 215 -2.35 7.64 -8.14
C PRO A 215 -2.65 6.49 -9.10
N LEU A 216 -3.94 6.24 -9.31
CA LEU A 216 -4.43 5.10 -10.08
C LEU A 216 -5.65 5.50 -10.93
N PHE A 217 -5.85 4.72 -11.99
CA PHE A 217 -7.05 4.80 -12.83
C PHE A 217 -7.94 3.60 -12.57
N LYS A 218 -9.23 3.82 -12.32
CA LYS A 218 -10.22 2.76 -12.15
C LYS A 218 -10.32 1.87 -13.39
N SER A 219 -10.27 2.48 -14.59
CA SER A 219 -10.25 1.74 -15.86
C SER A 219 -9.06 0.81 -16.05
N SER A 220 -7.93 1.04 -15.35
CA SER A 220 -6.77 0.15 -15.44
C SER A 220 -7.03 -1.20 -14.75
N PHE A 221 -7.78 -1.20 -13.65
CA PHE A 221 -8.18 -2.43 -12.95
C PHE A 221 -9.18 -3.24 -13.77
N THR A 222 -10.24 -2.58 -14.28
CA THR A 222 -11.27 -3.28 -15.07
C THR A 222 -10.66 -3.95 -16.29
N LYS A 223 -9.75 -3.26 -16.99
CA LYS A 223 -9.00 -3.83 -18.11
C LYS A 223 -8.18 -5.06 -17.68
N GLN A 224 -7.49 -4.99 -16.53
CA GLN A 224 -6.69 -6.11 -16.04
C GLN A 224 -7.57 -7.33 -15.74
N ILE A 225 -8.71 -7.12 -15.09
CA ILE A 225 -9.61 -8.20 -14.69
C ILE A 225 -10.30 -8.84 -15.90
N THR A 226 -10.67 -8.04 -16.90
CA THR A 226 -11.19 -8.58 -18.18
C THR A 226 -10.14 -9.38 -18.94
N THR A 227 -8.86 -8.98 -18.84
CA THR A 227 -7.77 -9.68 -19.53
C THR A 227 -7.40 -10.99 -18.84
N ASP A 228 -7.42 -11.02 -17.50
CA ASP A 228 -6.97 -12.17 -16.71
C ASP A 228 -7.86 -12.36 -15.47
N SER A 229 -9.05 -12.91 -15.71
CA SER A 229 -10.02 -13.16 -14.65
C SER A 229 -9.56 -14.25 -13.69
N GLU A 230 -8.72 -15.18 -14.14
CA GLU A 230 -8.18 -16.26 -13.29
C GLU A 230 -7.22 -15.69 -12.24
N LEU A 231 -6.29 -14.82 -12.65
CA LEU A 231 -5.37 -14.16 -11.73
C LEU A 231 -6.12 -13.33 -10.69
N PHE A 232 -7.13 -12.56 -11.11
CA PHE A 232 -7.99 -11.82 -10.19
C PHE A 232 -8.68 -12.76 -9.19
N ASN A 233 -9.35 -13.80 -9.69
CA ASN A 233 -10.07 -14.78 -8.89
C ASN A 233 -9.17 -15.49 -7.88
N ALA A 234 -7.94 -15.85 -8.26
CA ALA A 234 -6.99 -16.47 -7.36
C ALA A 234 -6.59 -15.50 -6.25
N ASN A 235 -6.28 -14.24 -6.59
CA ASN A 235 -5.72 -13.29 -5.63
C ASN A 235 -6.69 -12.82 -4.55
N ILE A 236 -8.00 -12.73 -4.85
CA ILE A 236 -9.01 -12.33 -3.85
C ILE A 236 -9.35 -13.42 -2.83
N ARG A 237 -8.90 -14.67 -3.05
CA ARG A 237 -9.25 -15.84 -2.23
C ARG A 237 -8.22 -16.21 -1.17
N PHE A 238 -7.03 -15.63 -1.20
CA PHE A 238 -6.03 -15.87 -0.17
C PHE A 238 -6.45 -15.21 1.15
N PRO A 239 -6.60 -15.98 2.24
CA PRO A 239 -6.94 -15.43 3.55
C PRO A 239 -5.79 -14.58 4.11
N PHE A 240 -4.57 -15.07 3.97
CA PHE A 240 -3.33 -14.43 4.44
C PHE A 240 -2.39 -14.12 3.27
N ARG A 241 -1.37 -13.30 3.52
CA ARG A 241 -0.37 -13.01 2.49
C ARG A 241 0.34 -14.30 2.07
N HIS A 242 0.42 -14.54 0.76
CA HIS A 242 1.00 -15.76 0.21
C HIS A 242 2.10 -15.45 -0.82
N PRO A 243 3.18 -16.26 -0.91
CA PRO A 243 4.21 -16.09 -1.95
C PRO A 243 3.66 -16.10 -3.38
N ASP A 244 2.58 -16.84 -3.60
CA ASP A 244 1.93 -16.94 -4.91
C ASP A 244 0.96 -15.79 -5.23
N GLN A 245 0.66 -14.92 -4.26
CA GLN A 245 -0.08 -13.70 -4.56
C GLN A 245 0.71 -12.74 -5.45
N VAL A 246 -0.04 -11.84 -6.07
CA VAL A 246 0.41 -10.74 -6.92
C VAL A 246 -0.29 -9.49 -6.41
N SER A 247 0.47 -8.44 -6.12
CA SER A 247 -0.13 -7.15 -5.77
C SER A 247 -0.64 -6.49 -7.05
N SER A 248 -1.91 -6.05 -7.03
CA SER A 248 -2.54 -5.43 -8.18
C SER A 248 -1.92 -4.07 -8.50
N ILE A 249 -1.47 -3.32 -7.49
CA ILE A 249 -0.97 -1.96 -7.65
C ILE A 249 0.29 -1.91 -8.52
N PRO A 250 1.39 -2.64 -8.22
CA PRO A 250 2.55 -2.67 -9.10
C PRO A 250 2.19 -3.24 -10.48
N LEU A 251 1.35 -4.27 -10.57
CA LEU A 251 0.96 -4.86 -11.86
C LEU A 251 0.31 -3.81 -12.77
N ILE A 252 -0.68 -3.11 -12.26
CA ILE A 252 -1.43 -2.07 -12.97
C ILE A 252 -0.54 -0.89 -13.34
N VAL A 253 0.31 -0.43 -12.43
CA VAL A 253 1.27 0.64 -12.72
C VAL A 253 2.20 0.24 -13.88
N HIS A 254 2.68 -1.01 -13.92
CA HIS A 254 3.53 -1.48 -15.00
C HIS A 254 2.79 -1.58 -16.35
N HIS A 255 1.50 -1.94 -16.34
CA HIS A 255 0.68 -1.87 -17.54
C HIS A 255 0.49 -0.42 -18.02
N ASP A 256 0.30 0.52 -17.11
CA ASP A 256 0.11 1.94 -17.45
C ASP A 256 1.40 2.59 -17.95
N LEU A 257 2.55 2.23 -17.38
CA LEU A 257 3.87 2.57 -17.92
C LEU A 257 4.04 2.04 -19.35
N LYS A 258 3.66 0.79 -19.63
CA LYS A 258 3.76 0.18 -20.96
C LYS A 258 2.85 0.88 -21.98
N GLN A 259 1.68 1.35 -21.54
CA GLN A 259 0.72 2.10 -22.35
C GLN A 259 1.02 3.61 -22.41
N LYS A 260 2.14 4.08 -21.82
CA LYS A 260 2.50 5.51 -21.73
C LYS A 260 1.43 6.35 -21.02
N ARG A 261 0.66 5.74 -20.11
CA ARG A 261 -0.33 6.40 -19.22
C ARG A 261 0.26 6.76 -17.86
N ALA A 262 1.58 6.65 -17.70
CA ALA A 262 2.28 7.04 -16.50
C ALA A 262 3.64 7.66 -16.84
N VAL A 263 4.02 8.67 -16.08
CA VAL A 263 5.31 9.36 -16.18
C VAL A 263 5.97 9.43 -14.82
N HIS A 264 7.29 9.56 -14.81
CA HIS A 264 8.04 9.75 -13.58
C HIS A 264 8.23 11.24 -13.29
N ASP A 265 7.95 11.66 -12.06
CA ASP A 265 8.29 12.99 -11.56
C ASP A 265 9.03 12.88 -10.20
N ILE A 266 10.00 13.76 -10.02
CA ILE A 266 10.87 13.86 -8.84
C ILE A 266 10.56 15.10 -7.98
N LYS A 267 9.62 15.97 -8.38
CA LYS A 267 9.28 17.21 -7.67
C LYS A 267 8.79 16.97 -6.24
N LYS A 268 7.96 15.95 -6.05
CA LYS A 268 7.38 15.58 -4.76
C LYS A 268 7.82 14.16 -4.42
N GLN A 269 8.72 14.03 -3.45
CA GLN A 269 9.35 12.79 -3.05
C GLN A 269 8.67 12.18 -1.83
N ALA A 270 8.81 10.86 -1.71
CA ALA A 270 8.37 10.09 -0.57
C ALA A 270 9.57 9.63 0.27
N LEU A 271 9.38 9.61 1.59
CA LEU A 271 10.39 9.19 2.54
C LEU A 271 9.79 8.19 3.54
N MET A 272 10.32 6.97 3.53
CA MET A 272 9.90 5.92 4.47
C MET A 272 10.71 5.98 5.77
N VAL A 273 10.04 5.86 6.90
CA VAL A 273 10.58 5.59 8.24
C VAL A 273 9.93 4.29 8.72
N ASN A 274 10.68 3.42 9.39
CA ASN A 274 10.17 2.15 9.88
C ASN A 274 10.61 1.97 11.34
N GLY A 275 9.66 1.85 12.25
CA GLY A 275 9.87 1.82 13.69
C GLY A 275 10.53 0.54 14.19
N GLU A 276 10.32 -0.58 13.51
CA GLU A 276 10.89 -1.89 13.82
C GLU A 276 12.38 -1.98 13.43
N SER A 277 12.72 -1.56 12.21
CA SER A 277 14.01 -1.85 11.58
C SER A 277 15.00 -0.69 11.57
N HIS A 278 14.56 0.56 11.77
CA HIS A 278 15.47 1.70 11.84
C HIS A 278 15.91 1.99 13.28
N SER A 279 17.21 2.22 13.46
CA SER A 279 17.70 2.77 14.73
C SER A 279 17.09 4.14 15.01
N PHE A 280 16.98 4.52 16.28
CA PHE A 280 16.42 5.81 16.66
C PHE A 280 17.16 7.00 16.03
N SER A 281 18.48 6.92 15.90
CA SER A 281 19.28 7.94 15.20
C SER A 281 18.91 8.05 13.72
N LYS A 282 18.67 6.92 13.04
CA LYS A 282 18.22 6.90 11.65
C LYS A 282 16.80 7.47 11.52
N ILE A 283 15.89 7.14 12.43
CA ILE A 283 14.52 7.71 12.49
C ILE A 283 14.61 9.23 12.60
N ARG A 284 15.33 9.76 13.60
CA ARG A 284 15.51 11.20 13.80
C ARG A 284 16.09 11.90 12.58
N THR A 285 17.13 11.30 11.98
CA THR A 285 17.78 11.86 10.78
C THR A 285 16.81 11.96 9.60
N ARG A 286 16.03 10.89 9.38
CA ARG A 286 15.06 10.83 8.27
C ARG A 286 13.87 11.77 8.46
N LEU A 287 13.35 11.90 9.69
CA LEU A 287 12.29 12.87 9.98
C LEU A 287 12.78 14.32 9.91
N THR A 288 14.02 14.59 10.35
CA THR A 288 14.67 15.90 10.15
C THR A 288 14.86 16.20 8.66
N GLN A 289 15.22 15.20 7.86
CA GLN A 289 15.33 15.34 6.40
C GLN A 289 13.96 15.67 5.78
N ALA A 290 12.90 14.98 6.18
CA ALA A 290 11.54 15.25 5.70
C ALA A 290 11.10 16.69 6.03
N GLN A 291 11.44 17.17 7.23
CA GLN A 291 11.14 18.54 7.65
C GLN A 291 11.92 19.58 6.82
N LYS A 292 13.23 19.39 6.64
CA LYS A 292 14.11 20.39 5.98
C LYS A 292 13.98 20.40 4.46
N ASN A 293 13.64 19.28 3.84
CA ASN A 293 13.56 19.17 2.38
C ASN A 293 12.14 19.45 1.89
N ASN A 294 11.92 20.62 1.30
CA ASN A 294 10.60 21.01 0.75
C ASN A 294 10.09 20.11 -0.37
N ASN A 295 10.95 19.29 -0.99
CA ASN A 295 10.53 18.31 -1.98
C ASN A 295 9.95 17.04 -1.34
N VAL A 296 10.21 16.77 -0.06
CA VAL A 296 9.59 15.62 0.64
C VAL A 296 8.19 16.03 1.05
N ALA A 297 7.19 15.54 0.30
CA ALA A 297 5.79 15.80 0.56
C ALA A 297 5.08 14.62 1.22
N PHE A 298 5.65 13.42 1.12
CA PHE A 298 5.07 12.19 1.64
C PHE A 298 6.02 11.53 2.61
N VAL A 299 5.52 11.17 3.78
CA VAL A 299 6.22 10.36 4.77
C VAL A 299 5.41 9.10 5.02
N CYS A 300 6.05 7.94 4.93
CA CYS A 300 5.46 6.69 5.38
C CYS A 300 6.11 6.33 6.71
N MET A 301 5.34 6.13 7.78
CA MET A 301 5.86 5.66 9.07
C MET A 301 5.32 4.27 9.39
N GLN A 302 6.06 3.25 8.99
CA GLN A 302 5.64 1.87 9.21
C GLN A 302 6.01 1.38 10.59
N SER A 303 5.19 0.47 11.12
CA SER A 303 5.51 -0.32 12.32
C SER A 303 5.88 0.56 13.52
N ILE A 304 5.12 1.65 13.73
CA ILE A 304 5.26 2.48 14.93
C ILE A 304 5.01 1.60 16.16
N ASP A 305 4.00 0.73 16.10
CA ASP A 305 3.62 -0.22 17.14
C ASP A 305 4.76 -1.14 17.63
N GLN A 306 5.74 -1.42 16.75
CA GLN A 306 6.90 -2.26 17.05
C GLN A 306 8.11 -1.48 17.59
N ALA A 307 8.08 -0.15 17.54
CA ALA A 307 9.19 0.67 18.06
C ALA A 307 9.19 0.67 19.61
N PRO A 308 10.33 0.90 20.29
CA PRO A 308 10.34 1.13 21.73
C PRO A 308 9.47 2.34 22.11
N ALA A 309 8.81 2.33 23.29
CA ALA A 309 7.85 3.36 23.71
C ALA A 309 8.35 4.81 23.56
N LYS A 310 9.63 5.08 23.88
CA LYS A 310 10.24 6.42 23.69
C LYS A 310 10.32 6.84 22.23
N VAL A 311 10.58 5.88 21.33
CA VAL A 311 10.65 6.10 19.88
C VAL A 311 9.25 6.27 19.31
N GLN A 312 8.27 5.48 19.77
CA GLN A 312 6.85 5.67 19.41
C GLN A 312 6.39 7.08 19.74
N ALA A 313 6.58 7.52 20.99
CA ALA A 313 6.21 8.86 21.44
C ALA A 313 6.89 9.96 20.61
N TYR A 314 8.15 9.76 20.21
CA TYR A 314 8.86 10.70 19.34
C TYR A 314 8.23 10.77 17.94
N MET A 315 7.90 9.63 17.34
CA MET A 315 7.29 9.57 16.01
C MET A 315 5.88 10.18 16.01
N LEU A 316 5.05 9.86 17.01
CA LEU A 316 3.70 10.42 17.15
C LEU A 316 3.74 11.93 17.42
N ASN A 317 4.62 12.41 18.29
CA ASN A 317 4.81 13.85 18.51
C ASN A 317 5.29 14.57 17.24
N TRP A 318 6.13 13.91 16.43
CA TRP A 318 6.51 14.48 15.15
C TRP A 318 5.30 14.63 14.21
N LEU A 319 4.39 13.64 14.15
CA LEU A 319 3.16 13.75 13.36
C LEU A 319 2.28 14.89 13.88
N GLU A 320 2.07 14.96 15.19
CA GLU A 320 1.31 16.04 15.85
C GLU A 320 1.82 17.43 15.43
N GLN A 321 3.13 17.65 15.50
CA GLN A 321 3.73 18.96 15.19
C GLN A 321 3.66 19.38 13.70
N HIS A 322 3.51 18.42 12.78
CA HIS A 322 3.65 18.68 11.34
C HIS A 322 2.36 18.48 10.56
N ILE A 323 1.36 17.83 11.14
CA ILE A 323 0.07 17.53 10.50
C ILE A 323 -1.07 18.31 11.16
N VAL A 324 -1.11 18.35 12.49
CA VAL A 324 -2.12 19.09 13.26
C VAL A 324 -1.78 20.59 13.26
#